data_AF-T0YHX5-F1
#
_entry.id   AF-T0YHX5-F1
#
_cell.length_a   1.000
_cell.length_b   1.000
_cell.length_c   1.000
_cell.angle_alpha   90.00
_cell.angle_beta   90.00
_cell.angle_gamma   90.00
#
_symmetry.space_group_name_H-M   'P 1'
#
loop_
_entity.id
_entity.type
_entity.pdbx_description
1 polymer ?
#
loop_
_entity_poly.entity_id
_entity_poly.type
_entity_poly.pdbx_seq_one_letter_code
_entity_poly.pdbx_strand_id
1 'polypeptide(L)'
;RREWVAHSGFPATAIRFCRTPEEALAGADAAVVHTPWPAYRAFSAAWVRTMRSPLVIDLRRALPGAMRRRSDVVWVGLGASPHAPPEDAMVGHPPANGGGR
;
A
#
# COMPACT_ATOMS: atom_id res chain seq x y z
N ARG A 1 8.03 -3.55 -17.34
CA ARG A 1 8.99 -2.74 -16.57
C ARG A 1 8.92 -1.33 -17.15
N ARG A 2 8.07 -0.46 -16.60
CA ARG A 2 7.88 0.91 -17.14
C ARG A 2 8.89 1.85 -16.50
N GLU A 3 9.46 2.69 -17.32
CA GLU A 3 10.56 3.61 -17.06
C GLU A 3 9.99 4.78 -16.24
N TRP A 4 10.40 4.92 -14.99
CA TRP A 4 10.03 6.07 -14.18
C TRP A 4 10.83 7.27 -14.70
N VAL A 5 10.20 8.05 -15.57
CA VAL A 5 10.77 9.30 -16.10
C VAL A 5 11.07 10.22 -14.92
N ALA A 6 12.36 10.52 -14.75
CA ALA A 6 12.83 11.60 -13.90
C ALA A 6 12.18 12.91 -14.39
N HIS A 7 11.12 13.33 -13.73
CA HIS A 7 10.59 14.67 -13.90
C HIS A 7 11.55 15.63 -13.20
N SER A 8 12.51 16.14 -13.97
CA SER A 8 13.30 17.31 -13.61
C SER A 8 12.51 18.58 -13.93
N GLY A 9 12.54 19.52 -12.98
CA GLY A 9 11.77 20.76 -12.98
C GLY A 9 10.91 20.78 -11.73
N PHE A 10 11.22 21.67 -10.79
CA PHE A 10 10.54 21.78 -9.49
C PHE A 10 9.02 21.52 -9.60
N PRO A 11 8.43 20.70 -8.70
CA PRO A 11 7.01 20.41 -8.77
C PRO A 11 6.24 21.73 -8.79
N ALA A 12 5.32 21.88 -9.74
CA ALA A 12 4.32 22.93 -9.67
C ALA A 12 3.72 22.86 -8.27
N THR A 13 3.92 23.91 -7.48
CA THR A 13 3.63 24.05 -6.04
C THR A 13 2.12 24.12 -5.78
N ALA A 14 1.35 23.19 -6.35
CA ALA A 14 -0.09 23.09 -6.19
C ALA A 14 -0.39 22.11 -5.04
N ILE A 15 -0.53 22.65 -3.83
CA ILE A 15 -1.11 21.91 -2.71
C ILE A 15 -2.62 22.12 -2.73
N ARG A 16 -3.38 21.03 -2.85
CA ARG A 16 -4.84 21.05 -2.74
C ARG A 16 -5.24 20.30 -1.47
N PHE A 17 -5.95 20.99 -0.58
CA PHE A 17 -6.61 20.36 0.55
C PHE A 17 -7.94 19.76 0.10
N CYS A 18 -8.16 18.50 0.45
CA CYS A 18 -9.39 17.76 0.16
C CYS A 18 -10.17 17.57 1.46
N ARG A 19 -11.49 17.49 1.38
CA ARG A 19 -12.32 17.25 2.57
C ARG A 19 -12.42 15.76 2.91
N THR A 20 -12.25 14.89 1.90
CA THR A 20 -12.31 13.44 2.09
C THR A 20 -11.15 12.73 1.40
N PRO A 21 -10.82 11.50 1.83
CA PRO A 21 -9.79 10.69 1.17
C PRO A 21 -10.10 10.39 -0.29
N GLU A 22 -11.37 10.14 -0.63
CA GLU A 22 -11.81 9.85 -2.00
C GLU A 22 -11.46 11.00 -2.95
N GLU A 23 -11.71 12.23 -2.50
CA GLU A 23 -11.41 13.44 -3.27
C GLU A 23 -9.89 13.63 -3.48
N ALA A 24 -9.07 13.18 -2.53
CA ALA A 24 -7.62 13.19 -2.66
C ALA A 24 -7.11 12.11 -3.64
N LEU A 25 -7.80 10.98 -3.73
CA LEU A 25 -7.42 9.83 -4.56
C LEU A 25 -7.88 9.96 -6.01
N ALA A 26 -8.95 10.73 -6.28
CA ALA A 26 -9.49 10.91 -7.61
C ALA A 26 -8.42 11.46 -8.59
N GLY A 27 -8.09 10.67 -9.61
CA GLY A 27 -7.10 11.00 -10.65
C GLY A 27 -5.64 10.94 -10.20
N ALA A 28 -5.36 10.54 -8.96
CA ALA A 28 -4.00 10.46 -8.42
C ALA A 28 -3.20 9.28 -9.01
N ASP A 29 -1.88 9.44 -9.13
CA ASP A 29 -0.96 8.37 -9.53
C ASP A 29 -0.41 7.56 -8.36
N ALA A 30 -0.52 8.11 -7.14
CA ALA A 30 -0.08 7.45 -5.94
C ALA A 30 -0.87 7.94 -4.72
N ALA A 31 -1.09 7.03 -3.78
CA ALA A 31 -1.61 7.30 -2.46
C ALA A 31 -0.50 7.07 -1.43
N VAL A 32 -0.15 8.11 -0.67
CA VAL A 32 0.85 8.00 0.41
C VAL A 32 0.15 8.18 1.75
N VAL A 33 0.09 7.11 2.54
CA VAL A 33 -0.53 7.14 3.87
C VAL A 33 0.54 7.36 4.92
N HIS A 34 0.61 8.60 5.42
CA HIS A 34 1.59 8.98 6.43
C HIS A 34 1.07 8.79 7.86
N THR A 35 -0.15 9.26 8.14
CA THR A 35 -0.75 9.23 9.47
C THR A 35 -1.84 8.16 9.54
N PRO A 36 -1.81 7.21 10.50
CA PRO A 36 -2.77 6.11 10.57
C PRO A 36 -4.10 6.52 11.20
N TRP A 37 -4.85 7.40 10.53
CA TRP A 37 -6.16 7.84 11.02
C TRP A 37 -7.20 6.71 10.98
N PRO A 38 -8.07 6.57 12.00
CA PRO A 38 -9.12 5.54 12.01
C PRO A 38 -10.04 5.55 10.79
N ALA A 39 -10.27 6.72 10.18
CA ALA A 39 -11.07 6.87 8.97
C ALA A 39 -10.57 6.01 7.79
N TYR A 40 -9.25 5.74 7.73
CA TYR A 40 -8.67 4.93 6.65
C TYR A 40 -8.96 3.44 6.78
N ARG A 41 -9.58 2.98 7.88
CA ARG A 41 -10.11 1.61 7.96
C ARG A 41 -11.25 1.35 6.97
N ALA A 42 -11.94 2.41 6.54
CA ALA A 42 -12.97 2.34 5.49
C ALA A 42 -12.38 2.37 4.06
N PHE A 43 -11.04 2.41 3.92
CA PHE A 43 -10.39 2.47 2.62
C PHE A 43 -10.79 1.29 1.74
N SER A 44 -11.37 1.60 0.59
CA SER A 44 -12.11 0.65 -0.22
C SER A 44 -11.56 0.49 -1.63
N ALA A 45 -11.93 -0.63 -2.26
CA ALA A 45 -11.68 -0.90 -3.66
C ALA A 45 -12.19 0.21 -4.59
N ALA A 46 -13.32 0.82 -4.24
CA ALA A 46 -13.96 1.84 -5.04
C ALA A 46 -13.06 3.08 -5.14
N TRP A 47 -12.39 3.45 -4.05
CA TRP A 47 -11.51 4.63 -4.02
C TRP A 47 -10.23 4.41 -4.83
N VAL A 48 -9.68 3.19 -4.77
CA VAL A 48 -8.52 2.83 -5.60
C VAL A 48 -8.84 2.94 -7.08
N ARG A 49 -10.05 2.55 -7.51
CA ARG A 49 -10.47 2.62 -8.91
C ARG A 49 -10.62 4.04 -9.45
N THR A 50 -10.69 5.06 -8.58
CA THR A 50 -10.71 6.47 -9.02
C THR A 50 -9.30 7.01 -9.30
N MET A 51 -8.25 6.30 -8.91
CA MET A 51 -6.87 6.67 -9.17
C MET A 51 -6.52 6.45 -10.65
N ARG A 52 -5.62 7.26 -11.19
CA ARG A 52 -5.08 7.09 -12.56
C ARG A 52 -4.15 5.90 -12.64
N SER A 53 -3.29 5.75 -11.64
CA SER A 53 -2.37 4.64 -11.47
C SER A 53 -2.41 4.22 -10.00
N PRO A 54 -2.90 3.02 -9.65
CA PRO A 54 -3.12 2.65 -8.25
C PRO A 54 -1.84 2.16 -7.57
N LEU A 55 -0.89 3.08 -7.32
CA LEU A 55 0.25 2.86 -6.42
C LEU A 55 -0.14 3.28 -5.01
N VAL A 56 -0.08 2.35 -4.05
CA VAL A 56 -0.40 2.62 -2.64
C VAL A 56 0.84 2.40 -1.78
N ILE A 57 1.24 3.45 -1.07
CA ILE A 57 2.36 3.48 -0.14
C ILE A 57 1.79 3.60 1.27
N ASP A 58 1.80 2.48 2.01
CA ASP A 58 1.35 2.40 3.40
C ASP A 58 2.47 1.80 4.27
N LEU A 59 3.32 2.69 4.77
CA LEU A 59 4.46 2.34 5.62
C LEU A 59 4.05 2.12 7.08
N ARG A 60 2.80 2.43 7.44
CA ARG A 60 2.30 2.37 8.83
C ARG A 60 1.29 1.25 9.06
N ARG A 61 0.97 0.46 8.03
CA ARG A 61 -0.09 -0.57 8.05
C ARG A 61 -1.43 0.03 8.50
N ALA A 62 -1.72 1.25 8.03
CA ALA A 62 -2.92 1.99 8.38
C ALA A 62 -4.17 1.49 7.64
N LEU A 63 -3.97 0.92 6.45
CA LEU A 63 -5.04 0.48 5.57
C LEU A 63 -5.39 -1.00 5.80
N PRO A 64 -6.60 -1.45 5.39
CA PRO A 64 -7.02 -2.83 5.54
C PRO A 64 -6.09 -3.81 4.81
N GLY A 65 -5.72 -4.91 5.46
CA GLY A 65 -4.82 -5.92 4.88
C GLY A 65 -5.34 -6.57 3.59
N ALA A 66 -6.65 -6.61 3.37
CA ALA A 66 -7.25 -7.06 2.11
C ALA A 66 -6.79 -6.23 0.90
N MET A 67 -6.45 -4.96 1.10
CA MET A 67 -5.96 -4.07 0.05
C MET A 67 -4.57 -4.49 -0.48
N ARG A 68 -3.73 -5.08 0.38
CA ARG A 68 -2.39 -5.57 0.03
C ARG A 68 -2.40 -6.71 -0.98
N ARG A 69 -3.48 -7.50 -0.99
CA ARG A 69 -3.59 -8.72 -1.81
C ARG A 69 -4.23 -8.47 -3.18
N ARG A 70 -4.60 -7.22 -3.46
CA ARG A 70 -5.24 -6.87 -4.71
C ARG A 70 -4.23 -6.92 -5.86
N SER A 71 -4.61 -7.59 -6.94
CA SER A 71 -3.81 -7.66 -8.16
C SER A 71 -3.84 -6.36 -8.97
N ASP A 72 -4.85 -5.50 -8.75
CA ASP A 72 -5.01 -4.22 -9.43
C ASP A 72 -4.36 -3.05 -8.67
N VAL A 73 -3.52 -3.32 -7.67
CA VAL A 73 -2.81 -2.30 -6.87
C VAL A 73 -1.34 -2.66 -6.78
N VAL A 74 -0.47 -1.68 -7.04
CA VAL A 74 0.94 -1.80 -6.67
C VAL A 74 1.08 -1.37 -5.21
N TRP A 75 1.45 -2.29 -4.33
CA TRP A 75 1.59 -2.02 -2.90
C TRP A 75 3.04 -1.84 -2.48
N VAL A 76 3.31 -0.78 -1.72
CA VAL A 76 4.58 -0.55 -1.03
C VAL A 76 4.30 -0.42 0.46
N GLY A 77 4.97 -1.23 1.28
CA GLY A 77 4.84 -1.18 2.74
C GLY A 77 6.08 -1.73 3.44
N LEU A 78 6.26 -1.36 4.72
CA LEU A 78 7.37 -1.86 5.51
C LEU A 78 7.17 -3.32 5.94
N GLY A 79 8.24 -4.11 5.85
CA GLY A 79 8.27 -5.53 6.23
C GLY A 79 7.35 -6.41 5.38
N ALA A 80 6.93 -5.93 4.19
CA ALA A 80 6.25 -6.76 3.21
C ALA A 80 7.29 -7.26 2.21
N SER A 81 7.72 -8.51 2.31
CA SER A 81 8.45 -9.11 1.20
C SER A 81 7.50 -9.22 0.01
N PRO A 82 7.90 -8.82 -1.21
CA PRO A 82 7.09 -9.01 -2.43
C PRO A 82 6.71 -10.47 -2.69
N HIS A 83 7.38 -11.38 -1.99
CA HIS A 83 7.27 -12.83 -2.10
C HIS A 83 6.92 -13.51 -0.77
N ALA A 84 6.49 -12.75 0.26
CA ALA A 84 6.08 -13.37 1.51
C ALA A 84 4.86 -14.27 1.23
N PRO A 85 4.93 -15.58 1.54
CA PRO A 85 3.73 -16.41 1.53
C PRO A 85 2.70 -15.82 2.49
N PRO A 86 1.39 -16.04 2.25
CA PRO A 86 0.34 -15.51 3.13
C PRO A 86 0.65 -15.87 4.59
N GLU A 87 0.47 -14.91 5.49
CA GLU A 87 0.79 -15.02 6.93
C GLU A 87 0.12 -16.24 7.60
N ASP A 88 -1.02 -16.68 7.06
CA ASP A 88 -1.72 -17.91 7.47
C ASP A 88 -0.93 -19.20 7.17
N ALA A 89 0.00 -19.18 6.21
CA ALA A 89 0.91 -20.29 5.90
C ALA A 89 2.11 -20.38 6.85
N MET A 90 2.33 -19.37 7.70
CA MET A 90 3.38 -19.38 8.71
C MET A 90 2.92 -19.92 10.07
N VAL A 91 1.63 -20.21 10.25
CA VAL A 91 1.11 -20.89 11.44
C VAL A 91 1.27 -22.41 11.24
N GLY A 92 2.52 -22.88 11.25
CA GLY A 92 2.83 -24.29 10.97
C GLY A 92 4.20 -24.69 11.51
N HIS A 93 4.21 -25.16 12.76
CA HIS A 93 5.27 -25.90 13.45
C HIS A 93 6.66 -25.24 13.58
N PRO A 94 7.17 -25.00 14.81
CA PRO A 94 8.62 -24.80 14.95
C PRO A 94 9.35 -26.07 14.50
N PRO A 95 10.51 -25.97 13.83
CA PRO A 95 11.30 -27.15 13.52
C PRO A 95 11.67 -27.84 14.85
N ALA A 96 11.35 -29.13 14.94
CA ALA A 96 11.78 -29.96 16.07
C ALA A 96 13.30 -29.88 16.18
N ASN A 97 13.79 -29.37 17.31
CA ASN A 97 15.21 -29.32 17.61
C ASN A 97 15.69 -30.77 17.79
N GLY A 98 16.25 -31.36 16.75
CA GLY A 98 16.83 -32.69 16.76
C GLY A 98 18.15 -32.68 17.50
N GLY A 99 18.10 -32.83 18.82
CA GLY A 99 19.25 -33.19 19.65
C GLY A 99 19.58 -34.69 19.55
N GLY A 100 20.88 -35.01 19.54
CA GLY A 100 21.44 -36.37 19.59
C GLY A 100 21.85 -36.87 18.20
N ARG A 101 23.10 -37.24 17.96
CA ARG A 101 24.09 -37.91 18.82
C ARG A 101 25.50 -37.45 18.49
#